data_AF-A0A3A4YY66-F1
#
_entry.id   AF-A0A3A4YY66-F1
#
_cell.length_a   1.000
_cell.length_b   1.000
_cell.length_c   1.000
_cell.angle_alpha   90.00
_cell.angle_beta   90.00
_cell.angle_gamma   90.00
#
_symmetry.space_group_name_H-M   'P 1'
#
loop_
_entity.id
_entity.type
_entity.pdbx_description
1 polymer ?
#
loop_
_entity_poly.entity_id
_entity_poly.type
_entity_poly.pdbx_seq_one_letter_code
_entity_poly.pdbx_strand_id
1 'polypeptide(L)'
;MAEVKDYITGKICRDIEQTFAILEKTKDPLPGSPIGLAIAKKIKKLHPRKITIEEAVTLIQDAQKCAAGRRVCDEVHPDSKYAESVFLDELAEGLVDVGKARYVTCEEAKETLEKYWQGPLVVTSVSGKYMEICRTFPKNCIYWNLEKHKLPCIER
;
A
#
# COMPACT_ATOMS: atom_id res chain seq x y z
N MET A 1 9.15 -7.82 5.93
CA MET A 1 9.43 -6.52 5.28
C MET A 1 9.07 -6.76 3.85
N ALA A 2 8.21 -5.94 3.26
CA ALA A 2 7.97 -6.06 1.83
C ALA A 2 9.21 -5.55 1.12
N GLU A 3 9.75 -6.35 0.22
CA GLU A 3 10.84 -5.99 -0.65
C GLU A 3 10.30 -5.65 -2.04
N VAL A 4 11.05 -4.90 -2.84
CA VAL A 4 10.70 -4.59 -4.24
C VAL A 4 10.34 -5.88 -5.00
N LYS A 5 11.08 -6.97 -4.78
CA LYS A 5 10.81 -8.30 -5.37
C LYS A 5 9.42 -8.84 -5.03
N ASP A 6 8.87 -8.56 -3.84
CA ASP A 6 7.53 -9.00 -3.46
C ASP A 6 6.44 -8.36 -4.34
N TYR A 7 6.63 -7.10 -4.72
CA TYR A 7 5.75 -6.37 -5.63
C TYR A 7 5.87 -6.88 -7.07
N ILE A 8 7.10 -7.00 -7.55
CA ILE A 8 7.41 -7.50 -8.90
C ILE A 8 6.79 -8.89 -9.12
N THR A 9 7.02 -9.82 -8.19
CA THR A 9 6.54 -11.22 -8.30
C THR A 9 5.06 -11.42 -7.92
N GLY A 10 4.36 -10.34 -7.55
CA GLY A 10 2.98 -10.40 -7.06
C GLY A 10 2.81 -11.14 -5.74
N LYS A 11 3.90 -11.41 -5.01
CA LYS A 11 3.83 -12.03 -3.68
C LYS A 11 3.08 -11.12 -2.70
N ILE A 12 3.23 -9.80 -2.82
CA ILE A 12 2.51 -8.85 -1.98
C ILE A 12 0.98 -9.00 -2.11
N CYS A 13 0.46 -9.23 -3.32
CA CYS A 13 -0.97 -9.46 -3.56
C CYS A 13 -1.44 -10.75 -2.87
N ARG A 14 -0.67 -11.84 -3.01
CA ARG A 14 -0.96 -13.12 -2.33
C ARG A 14 -0.94 -12.99 -0.80
N ASP A 15 0.03 -12.25 -0.25
CA ASP A 15 0.10 -12.00 1.20
C ASP A 15 -1.11 -11.19 1.70
N ILE A 16 -1.59 -10.23 0.89
CA ILE A 16 -2.79 -9.44 1.19
C ILE A 16 -4.06 -10.30 1.11
N GLU A 17 -4.23 -11.10 0.05
CA GLU A 17 -5.33 -12.06 -0.12
C GLU A 17 -5.44 -13.00 1.08
N GLN A 18 -4.32 -13.60 1.48
CA GLN A 18 -4.27 -14.49 2.64
C GLN A 18 -4.68 -13.77 3.93
N THR A 19 -4.23 -12.53 4.09
CA THR A 19 -4.58 -11.74 5.28
C THR A 19 -6.08 -11.44 5.28
N PHE A 20 -6.68 -11.03 4.17
CA PHE A 20 -8.12 -10.83 4.06
C PHE A 20 -8.90 -12.12 4.36
N ALA A 21 -8.50 -13.26 3.79
CA ALA A 21 -9.15 -14.53 4.06
C ALA A 21 -9.10 -14.93 5.55
N ILE A 22 -8.03 -14.58 6.26
CA ILE A 22 -7.94 -14.75 7.72
C ILE A 22 -8.92 -13.82 8.43
N LEU A 23 -8.93 -12.52 8.07
CA LEU A 23 -9.82 -11.53 8.69
C LEU A 23 -11.29 -11.92 8.54
N GLU A 24 -11.70 -12.45 7.39
CA GLU A 24 -13.08 -12.88 7.12
C GLU A 24 -13.49 -14.15 7.89
N LYS A 25 -12.57 -15.10 8.08
CA LYS A 25 -12.87 -16.40 8.69
C LYS A 25 -12.73 -16.41 10.21
N THR A 26 -12.00 -15.46 10.77
CA THR A 26 -11.70 -15.47 12.21
C THR A 26 -12.92 -14.98 13.00
N LYS A 27 -13.48 -15.88 13.83
CA LYS A 27 -14.54 -15.54 14.79
C LYS A 27 -13.98 -15.05 16.13
N ASP A 28 -12.78 -15.50 16.47
CA ASP A 28 -12.11 -15.17 17.72
C ASP A 28 -11.43 -13.79 17.65
N PRO A 29 -11.22 -13.12 18.80
CA PRO A 29 -10.44 -11.88 18.83
C PRO A 29 -9.02 -12.10 18.32
N LEU A 30 -8.65 -11.39 17.24
CA LEU A 30 -7.29 -11.40 16.72
C LEU A 30 -6.24 -10.81 17.69
N PRO A 31 -6.52 -9.73 18.45
CA PRO A 31 -5.53 -9.16 19.36
C PRO A 31 -5.05 -10.18 20.40
N GLY A 32 -3.73 -10.34 20.52
CA GLY A 32 -3.11 -11.29 21.46
C GLY A 32 -3.06 -12.75 20.98
N SER A 33 -3.78 -13.11 19.91
CA SER A 33 -3.68 -14.44 19.31
C SER A 33 -2.34 -14.63 18.56
N PRO A 34 -1.83 -15.88 18.41
CA PRO A 34 -0.63 -16.15 17.62
C PRO A 34 -0.70 -15.61 16.19
N ILE A 35 -1.88 -15.72 15.56
CA ILE A 35 -2.12 -15.25 14.19
C ILE A 35 -2.11 -13.72 14.14
N GLY A 36 -2.83 -13.06 15.04
CA GLY A 36 -2.87 -11.59 15.11
C GLY A 36 -1.49 -10.99 15.39
N LEU A 37 -0.70 -11.60 16.28
CA LEU A 37 0.68 -11.20 16.55
C LEU A 37 1.58 -11.37 15.32
N ALA A 38 1.42 -12.47 14.57
CA ALA A 38 2.18 -12.69 13.33
C ALA A 38 1.84 -11.66 12.25
N ILE A 39 0.56 -11.34 12.06
CA ILE A 39 0.10 -10.32 11.11
C ILE A 39 0.62 -8.93 11.52
N ALA A 40 0.42 -8.54 12.79
CA ALA A 40 0.88 -7.24 13.30
C ALA A 40 2.40 -7.08 13.13
N LYS A 41 3.19 -8.12 13.42
CA LYS A 41 4.64 -8.10 13.23
C LYS A 41 5.05 -7.93 11.77
N LYS A 42 4.31 -8.51 10.82
CA LYS A 42 4.59 -8.36 9.38
C LYS A 42 4.26 -6.94 8.91
N ILE A 43 3.07 -6.45 9.26
CA ILE A 43 2.56 -5.15 8.81
C ILE A 43 3.32 -3.99 9.43
N LYS A 44 3.73 -4.09 10.71
CA LYS A 44 4.52 -3.03 11.36
C LYS A 44 5.84 -2.76 10.64
N LYS A 45 6.44 -3.77 9.97
CA LYS A 45 7.66 -3.59 9.15
C LYS A 45 7.42 -2.78 7.88
N LEU A 46 6.17 -2.55 7.51
CA LEU A 46 5.78 -1.72 6.37
C LEU A 46 5.60 -0.26 6.77
N HIS A 47 5.59 0.05 8.06
CA HIS A 47 5.44 1.42 8.59
C HIS A 47 4.36 2.24 7.88
N PRO A 48 3.12 1.73 7.72
CA PRO A 48 2.11 2.47 6.98
C PRO A 48 1.78 3.76 7.75
N ARG A 49 1.99 4.91 7.12
CA ARG A 49 1.78 6.22 7.75
C ARG A 49 0.74 7.01 6.98
N LYS A 50 -0.23 7.58 7.70
CA LYS A 50 -1.15 8.54 7.11
C LYS A 50 -0.40 9.85 6.84
N ILE A 51 -0.56 10.39 5.64
CA ILE A 51 0.11 11.63 5.23
C ILE A 51 -0.86 12.61 4.56
N THR A 52 -0.46 13.88 4.45
CA THR A 52 -1.15 14.88 3.63
C THR A 52 -0.67 14.84 2.18
N ILE A 53 -1.34 15.61 1.30
CA ILE A 53 -0.90 15.73 -0.09
C ILE A 53 0.43 16.49 -0.18
N GLU A 54 0.65 17.48 0.69
CA GLU A 54 1.89 18.25 0.76
C GLU A 54 3.08 17.35 1.13
N GLU A 55 2.91 16.50 2.15
CA GLU A 55 3.93 15.52 2.52
C GLU A 55 4.20 14.51 1.39
N ALA A 56 3.15 14.07 0.69
CA ALA A 56 3.29 13.18 -0.47
C ALA A 56 4.07 13.86 -1.60
N VAL A 57 3.80 15.14 -1.88
CA VAL A 57 4.52 15.91 -2.89
C VAL A 57 5.98 16.08 -2.53
N THR A 58 6.33 16.32 -1.26
CA THR A 58 7.73 16.36 -0.82
C THR A 58 8.44 15.04 -1.13
N LEU A 59 7.83 13.90 -0.78
CA LEU A 59 8.41 12.58 -1.09
C LEU A 59 8.58 12.35 -2.60
N ILE A 60 7.62 12.79 -3.41
CA ILE A 60 7.68 12.69 -4.88
C ILE A 60 8.81 13.56 -5.44
N GLN A 61 8.99 14.77 -4.92
CA GLN A 61 10.04 15.70 -5.35
C GLN A 61 11.44 15.22 -4.97
N ASP A 62 11.58 14.56 -3.83
CA ASP A 62 12.85 14.00 -3.36
C ASP A 62 13.23 12.68 -4.06
N ALA A 63 12.27 12.01 -4.70
CA ALA A 63 12.48 10.76 -5.40
C ALA A 63 13.24 10.95 -6.72
N GLN A 64 14.09 9.98 -7.06
CA GLN A 64 14.80 9.98 -8.35
C GLN A 64 13.90 9.55 -9.50
N LYS A 65 12.95 8.66 -9.20
CA LYS A 65 12.01 8.10 -10.18
C LYS A 65 10.62 7.99 -9.59
N CYS A 66 9.62 8.27 -10.43
CA CYS A 66 8.21 8.12 -10.09
C CYS A 66 7.52 7.26 -11.14
N ALA A 67 6.64 6.37 -10.69
CA ALA A 67 5.75 5.61 -11.54
C ALA A 67 4.32 5.62 -10.97
N ALA A 68 3.33 5.57 -11.84
CA ALA A 68 1.94 5.35 -11.46
C ALA A 68 1.48 3.97 -11.93
N GLY A 69 0.76 3.26 -11.09
CA GLY A 69 0.21 1.94 -11.43
C GLY A 69 -0.96 1.59 -10.53
N ARG A 70 -1.65 0.48 -10.85
CA ARG A 70 -2.83 0.05 -10.09
C ARG A 70 -2.48 -0.14 -8.61
N ARG A 71 -3.40 0.24 -7.70
CA ARG A 71 -3.20 -0.04 -6.27
C ARG A 71 -3.15 -1.55 -6.04
N VAL A 72 -2.21 -2.00 -5.23
CA VAL A 72 -2.04 -3.43 -4.89
C VAL A 72 -3.31 -4.04 -4.30
N CYS A 73 -3.99 -3.33 -3.39
CA CYS A 73 -5.26 -3.80 -2.82
C CYS A 73 -6.38 -3.93 -3.88
N ASP A 74 -6.36 -3.09 -4.92
CA ASP A 74 -7.36 -3.15 -5.98
C ASP A 74 -7.11 -4.34 -6.92
N GLU A 75 -5.88 -4.87 -6.99
CA GLU A 75 -5.58 -6.14 -7.70
C GLU A 75 -6.22 -7.34 -7.00
N VAL A 76 -6.29 -7.31 -5.66
CA VAL A 76 -6.88 -8.36 -4.82
C VAL A 76 -8.41 -8.29 -4.80
N HIS A 77 -8.98 -7.11 -5.06
CA HIS A 77 -10.41 -6.88 -5.11
C HIS A 77 -10.85 -6.54 -6.54
N PRO A 78 -11.14 -7.54 -7.40
CA PRO A 78 -11.44 -7.31 -8.82
C PRO A 78 -12.66 -6.41 -9.05
N ASP A 79 -13.64 -6.43 -8.15
CA ASP A 79 -14.83 -5.58 -8.19
C ASP A 79 -14.62 -4.18 -7.58
N SER A 80 -13.41 -3.88 -7.11
CA SER A 80 -13.08 -2.56 -6.58
C SER A 80 -13.09 -1.48 -7.66
N LYS A 81 -13.43 -0.25 -7.26
CA LYS A 81 -13.23 0.91 -8.13
C LYS A 81 -11.73 1.04 -8.42
N TYR A 82 -11.38 1.05 -9.69
CA TYR A 82 -10.02 1.28 -10.14
C TYR A 82 -9.43 2.56 -9.55
N ALA A 83 -8.29 2.44 -8.89
CA ALA A 83 -7.44 3.55 -8.54
C ALA A 83 -5.96 3.22 -8.78
N GLU A 84 -5.16 4.27 -8.83
CA GLU A 84 -3.71 4.21 -8.99
C GLU A 84 -3.00 4.58 -7.68
N SER A 85 -1.83 3.99 -7.47
CA SER A 85 -0.82 4.43 -6.50
C SER A 85 0.34 5.09 -7.24
N VAL A 86 1.09 5.90 -6.51
CA VAL A 86 2.40 6.38 -6.94
C VAL A 86 3.47 5.53 -6.27
N PHE A 87 4.43 5.07 -7.07
CA PHE A 87 5.59 4.31 -6.64
C PHE A 87 6.85 5.13 -6.87
N LEU A 88 7.82 5.03 -5.96
CA LEU A 88 9.05 5.81 -5.98
C LEU A 88 10.28 4.90 -6.16
N ASP A 89 11.34 5.49 -6.70
CA ASP A 89 12.70 4.95 -6.78
C ASP A 89 12.77 3.49 -7.31
N GLU A 90 13.42 2.59 -6.58
CA GLU A 90 13.67 1.22 -7.04
C GLU A 90 12.38 0.40 -7.17
N LEU A 91 11.33 0.77 -6.42
CA LEU A 91 10.00 0.17 -6.59
C LEU A 91 9.34 0.64 -7.90
N ALA A 92 9.49 1.91 -8.25
CA ALA A 92 8.98 2.46 -9.51
C ALA A 92 9.62 1.74 -10.70
N GLU A 93 10.95 1.63 -10.72
CA GLU A 93 11.69 0.90 -11.75
C GLU A 93 11.21 -0.54 -11.87
N GLY A 94 11.21 -1.26 -10.76
CA GLY A 94 10.87 -2.68 -10.74
C GLY A 94 9.46 -2.97 -11.24
N LEU A 95 8.50 -2.11 -10.94
CA LEU A 95 7.12 -2.25 -11.42
C LEU A 95 6.94 -1.87 -12.89
N VAL A 96 7.69 -0.88 -13.38
CA VAL A 96 7.68 -0.53 -14.81
C VAL A 96 8.29 -1.67 -15.64
N ASP A 97 9.41 -2.25 -15.19
CA ASP A 97 10.12 -3.32 -15.91
C ASP A 97 9.26 -4.57 -16.14
N VAL A 98 8.30 -4.83 -15.25
CA VAL A 98 7.34 -5.95 -15.40
C VAL A 98 5.96 -5.51 -15.92
N GLY A 99 5.83 -4.28 -16.41
CA GLY A 99 4.62 -3.76 -17.05
C GLY A 99 3.43 -3.53 -16.11
N LYS A 100 3.68 -3.38 -14.79
CA LYS A 100 2.66 -3.12 -13.77
C LYS A 100 2.44 -1.64 -13.47
N ALA A 101 3.39 -0.79 -13.87
CA ALA A 101 3.32 0.65 -13.73
C ALA A 101 3.88 1.33 -14.99
N ARG A 102 3.66 2.64 -15.09
CA ARG A 102 4.25 3.51 -16.11
C ARG A 102 5.01 4.64 -15.42
N TYR A 103 6.15 5.04 -15.97
CA TYR A 103 6.84 6.24 -15.49
C TYR A 103 5.94 7.46 -15.62
N VAL A 104 6.10 8.39 -14.68
CA VAL A 104 5.36 9.66 -14.62
C VAL A 104 6.28 10.80 -14.19
N THR A 105 5.93 12.01 -14.58
CA THR A 105 6.55 13.22 -14.00
C THR A 105 6.06 13.45 -12.57
N CYS A 106 6.72 14.35 -11.85
CA CYS A 106 6.29 14.76 -10.51
C CYS A 106 4.89 15.39 -10.55
N GLU A 107 4.56 16.18 -11.58
CA GLU A 107 3.22 16.75 -11.75
C GLU A 107 2.18 15.65 -11.97
N GLU A 108 2.43 14.71 -12.88
CA GLU A 108 1.53 13.59 -13.16
C GLU A 108 1.34 12.68 -11.94
N ALA A 109 2.37 12.47 -11.14
CA ALA A 109 2.29 11.73 -9.88
C ALA A 109 1.36 12.42 -8.88
N LYS A 110 1.51 13.74 -8.72
CA LYS A 110 0.62 14.56 -7.87
C LYS A 110 -0.83 14.48 -8.37
N GLU A 111 -1.05 14.71 -9.67
CA GLU A 111 -2.38 14.64 -10.28
C GLU A 111 -3.02 13.26 -10.08
N THR A 112 -2.23 12.19 -10.14
CA THR A 112 -2.67 10.82 -9.85
C THR A 112 -3.22 10.70 -8.42
N LEU A 113 -2.53 11.27 -7.42
CA LEU A 113 -2.97 11.25 -6.02
C LEU A 113 -4.19 12.15 -5.74
N GLU A 114 -4.36 13.23 -6.51
CA GLU A 114 -5.49 14.16 -6.40
C GLU A 114 -6.75 13.63 -7.10
N LYS A 115 -6.59 12.94 -8.24
CA LYS A 115 -7.70 12.32 -9.00
C LYS A 115 -8.57 11.41 -8.14
N TYR A 116 -7.97 10.66 -7.22
CA TYR A 116 -8.64 9.70 -6.34
C TYR A 116 -8.89 10.24 -4.92
N TRP A 117 -9.34 11.50 -4.80
CA TRP A 117 -9.41 12.27 -3.54
C TRP A 117 -10.28 11.68 -2.41
N GLN A 118 -11.14 10.70 -2.69
CA GLN A 118 -12.16 10.21 -1.74
C GLN A 118 -11.62 9.36 -0.57
N GLY A 119 -10.30 9.11 -0.51
CA GLY A 119 -9.66 8.27 0.51
C GLY A 119 -8.50 8.95 1.24
N PRO A 120 -8.16 8.56 2.48
CA PRO A 120 -6.93 9.02 3.14
C PRO A 120 -5.68 8.61 2.35
N LEU A 121 -4.66 9.47 2.30
CA LEU A 121 -3.35 9.11 1.78
C LEU A 121 -2.58 8.31 2.83
N VAL A 122 -1.99 7.21 2.38
CA VAL A 122 -1.08 6.39 3.17
C VAL A 122 0.19 6.18 2.35
N VAL A 123 1.32 6.32 3.01
CA VAL A 123 2.62 5.91 2.49
C VAL A 123 3.10 4.64 3.20
N THR A 124 3.72 3.74 2.45
CA THR A 124 4.24 2.47 2.94
C THR A 124 5.73 2.35 2.65
N SER A 125 6.47 1.79 3.61
CA SER A 125 7.86 1.39 3.43
C SER A 125 8.00 0.08 2.66
N VAL A 126 8.85 0.11 1.63
CA VAL A 126 9.31 -1.05 0.85
C VAL A 126 10.83 -1.04 0.89
N SER A 127 11.45 -2.19 1.15
CA SER A 127 12.92 -2.30 1.31
C SER A 127 13.53 -1.25 2.27
N GLY A 128 12.78 -0.82 3.29
CA GLY A 128 13.23 0.14 4.30
C GLY A 128 13.06 1.63 3.94
N LYS A 129 12.53 1.97 2.75
CA LYS A 129 12.24 3.36 2.34
C LYS A 129 10.77 3.53 2.00
N TYR A 130 10.22 4.73 2.23
CA TYR A 130 8.85 5.06 1.82
C TYR A 130 8.76 5.15 0.30
N MET A 131 8.15 4.15 -0.35
CA MET A 131 8.15 4.02 -1.81
C MET A 131 6.79 3.74 -2.43
N GLU A 132 5.76 3.44 -1.64
CA GLU A 132 4.38 3.31 -2.15
C GLU A 132 3.51 4.38 -1.50
N ILE A 133 2.90 5.26 -2.29
CA ILE A 133 1.93 6.25 -1.85
C ILE A 133 0.59 5.93 -2.49
N CYS A 134 -0.45 5.72 -1.69
CA CYS A 134 -1.76 5.39 -2.23
C CYS A 134 -2.91 6.13 -1.52
N ARG A 135 -3.95 6.45 -2.30
CA ARG A 135 -5.26 6.86 -1.78
C ARG A 135 -6.04 5.62 -1.37
N THR A 136 -6.17 5.42 -0.07
CA THR A 136 -6.78 4.21 0.49
C THR A 136 -8.30 4.24 0.43
N PHE A 137 -8.92 3.14 -0.01
CA PHE A 137 -10.36 2.92 0.17
C PHE A 137 -10.58 2.04 1.41
N PRO A 138 -11.17 2.55 2.51
CA PRO A 138 -11.24 1.82 3.78
C PRO A 138 -11.85 0.42 3.70
N LYS A 139 -12.80 0.19 2.78
CA LYS A 139 -13.40 -1.15 2.58
C LYS A 139 -12.40 -2.18 2.05
N ASN A 140 -11.49 -1.77 1.17
CA ASN A 140 -10.63 -2.66 0.40
C ASN A 140 -9.15 -2.54 0.80
N CYS A 141 -8.81 -1.60 1.66
CA CYS A 141 -7.45 -1.39 2.12
C CYS A 141 -7.14 -2.34 3.27
N ILE A 142 -6.03 -3.06 3.15
CA ILE A 142 -5.59 -4.00 4.19
C ILE A 142 -5.35 -3.30 5.53
N TYR A 143 -4.75 -2.11 5.54
CA TYR A 143 -4.44 -1.37 6.76
C TYR A 143 -5.71 -0.98 7.53
N TRP A 144 -6.69 -0.39 6.85
CA TRP A 144 -7.96 -0.03 7.49
C TRP A 144 -8.75 -1.25 7.96
N ASN A 145 -8.64 -2.38 7.26
CA ASN A 145 -9.26 -3.63 7.71
C ASN A 145 -8.56 -4.20 8.96
N LEU A 146 -7.25 -4.05 9.09
CA LEU A 146 -6.53 -4.43 10.31
C LEU A 146 -6.91 -3.53 11.49
N GLU A 147 -7.00 -2.22 11.28
CA GLU A 147 -7.51 -1.26 12.28
C GLU A 147 -8.90 -1.67 12.78
N LYS A 148 -9.82 -2.01 11.86
CA LYS A 148 -11.18 -2.47 12.17
C LYS A 148 -11.19 -3.72 13.04
N HIS A 149 -10.21 -4.61 12.87
CA HIS A 149 -10.03 -5.82 13.68
C HIS A 149 -9.16 -5.59 14.93
N LYS A 150 -8.98 -4.33 15.34
CA LYS A 150 -8.22 -3.93 16.54
C LYS A 150 -6.75 -4.36 16.49
N LEU A 151 -6.19 -4.45 15.29
CA LEU A 151 -4.75 -4.61 15.05
C LEU A 151 -4.19 -3.29 14.51
N PRO A 152 -3.91 -2.31 15.40
CA PRO A 152 -3.45 -1.00 14.97
C PRO A 152 -2.11 -1.11 14.24
N CYS A 153 -2.02 -0.44 13.11
CA CYS A 153 -0.86 -0.46 12.24
C CYS A 153 -0.56 0.88 11.57
N ILE A 154 -1.55 1.77 11.40
CA ILE A 154 -1.37 3.05 10.72
C ILE A 154 -0.80 4.07 11.72
N GLU A 155 0.40 4.57 11.42
CA GLU A 155 1.00 5.71 12.12
C GLU A 155 0.23 6.99 11.74
N ARG A 156 -0.10 7.81 12.74
CA ARG A 156 -0.99 8.98 12.61
C ARG A 156 -0.22 10.29 12.63
#